data_AF-A0A8K1FBZ6-F1
#
_entry.id   AF-A0A8K1FBZ6-F1
#
_cell.length_a   1.000
_cell.length_b   1.000
_cell.length_c   1.000
_cell.angle_alpha   90.00
_cell.angle_beta   90.00
_cell.angle_gamma   90.00
#
_symmetry.space_group_name_H-M   'P 1'
#
loop_
_entity.id
_entity.type
_entity.pdbx_description
1 polymer ?
#
loop_
_entity_poly.entity_id
_entity_poly.type
_entity_poly.pdbx_seq_one_letter_code
_entity_poly.pdbx_strand_id
1 'polypeptide(L)'
;MVIEVKQTLRQGAVGQVVSELVALDLLTDYAVMALLTDLNSNWEFYWISESDDSRIRIHTTTVTQPGEAFQVIRTLLEQTPDEGVDITLPFLNVPVKRRKLAQTLPSIVEGREGGGIREAIERYYDIASILGPDIDMARAVANQVVRSIPAFSYYT
;
A
#
# COMPACT_ATOMS: atom_id res chain seq x y z
N MET A 1 4.18 2.30 -7.54
CA MET A 1 4.89 2.52 -6.25
C MET A 1 4.45 3.86 -5.70
N VAL A 2 4.31 3.98 -4.38
CA VAL A 2 4.13 5.27 -3.69
C VAL A 2 5.38 5.62 -2.89
N ILE A 3 5.73 6.90 -2.81
CA ILE A 3 6.93 7.38 -2.11
C ILE A 3 6.50 8.47 -1.14
N GLU A 4 6.78 8.25 0.13
CA GLU A 4 6.57 9.21 1.20
C GLU A 4 7.92 9.70 1.73
N VAL A 5 8.15 11.01 1.60
CA VAL A 5 9.40 11.65 2.04
C VAL A 5 9.14 12.51 3.28
N LYS A 6 9.84 12.23 4.38
CA LYS A 6 9.69 12.95 5.65
C LYS A 6 11.04 13.51 6.12
N GLN A 7 11.08 14.78 6.50
CA GLN A 7 12.27 15.36 7.14
C GLN A 7 12.60 14.69 8.49
N THR A 8 11.59 14.19 9.20
CA THR A 8 11.75 13.41 10.43
C THR A 8 10.64 12.39 10.51
N LEU A 9 11.00 11.14 10.76
CA LEU A 9 10.04 10.05 10.88
C LEU A 9 9.34 10.14 12.22
N ARG A 10 8.09 10.61 12.19
CA ARG A 10 7.21 10.65 13.35
C ARG A 10 6.37 9.38 13.39
N GLN A 11 5.84 9.01 14.56
CA GLN A 11 5.01 7.80 14.72
C GLN A 11 3.85 7.70 13.72
N GLY A 12 3.27 8.82 13.25
CA GLY A 12 2.21 8.81 12.24
C GLY A 12 2.64 8.51 10.81
N ALA A 13 3.94 8.57 10.49
CA ALA A 13 4.45 8.39 9.12
C ALA A 13 4.25 6.96 8.62
N VAL A 14 4.40 5.96 9.49
CA VAL A 14 4.15 4.55 9.15
C VAL A 14 2.68 4.32 8.83
N GLY A 15 1.77 4.89 9.63
CA GLY A 15 0.33 4.80 9.36
C GLY A 15 -0.03 5.40 8.01
N GLN A 16 0.53 6.56 7.68
CA GLN A 16 0.32 7.21 6.40
C GLN A 16 0.79 6.35 5.22
N VAL A 17 2.05 5.90 5.22
CA VAL A 17 2.60 5.11 4.09
C VAL A 17 1.87 3.77 3.93
N VAL A 18 1.42 3.15 5.02
CA VAL A 18 0.62 1.93 4.99
C VAL A 18 -0.77 2.19 4.42
N SER A 19 -1.43 3.27 4.82
CA SER A 19 -2.73 3.65 4.24
C SER A 19 -2.63 3.96 2.75
N GLU A 20 -1.58 4.66 2.33
CA GLU A 20 -1.31 4.95 0.92
C GLU A 20 -0.98 3.69 0.11
N LEU A 21 -0.23 2.74 0.69
CA LEU A 21 0.02 1.43 0.08
C LEU A 21 -1.29 0.69 -0.18
N VAL A 22 -2.17 0.61 0.82
CA VAL A 22 -3.48 -0.06 0.71
C VAL A 22 -4.36 0.64 -0.31
N ALA A 23 -4.45 1.97 -0.26
CA ALA A 23 -5.25 2.74 -1.21
C ALA A 23 -4.75 2.55 -2.65
N LEU A 24 -3.43 2.66 -2.87
CA LEU A 24 -2.84 2.47 -4.19
C LEU A 24 -3.07 1.05 -4.69
N ASP A 25 -2.92 0.03 -3.82
CA ASP A 25 -3.20 -1.35 -4.20
C ASP A 25 -4.67 -1.54 -4.61
N LEU A 26 -5.62 -0.87 -3.97
CA LEU A 26 -7.04 -0.97 -4.36
C LEU A 26 -7.38 -0.24 -5.66
N LEU A 27 -6.58 0.76 -6.05
CA LEU A 27 -6.82 1.61 -7.23
C LEU A 27 -6.17 1.09 -8.52
N THR A 28 -5.11 0.30 -8.43
CA THR A 28 -4.37 -0.22 -9.58
C THR A 28 -4.58 -1.71 -9.77
N ASP A 29 -4.40 -2.19 -11.00
CA ASP A 29 -4.49 -3.61 -11.32
C ASP A 29 -3.19 -4.39 -11.01
N TYR A 30 -2.15 -3.71 -10.53
CA TYR A 30 -0.82 -4.30 -10.33
C TYR A 30 -0.42 -4.37 -8.86
N ALA A 31 0.40 -5.34 -8.47
CA ALA A 31 0.94 -5.37 -7.11
C ALA A 31 1.92 -4.19 -6.88
N VAL A 32 1.74 -3.47 -5.76
CA VAL A 32 2.50 -2.24 -5.47
C VAL A 32 3.41 -2.36 -4.25
N MET A 33 4.34 -1.41 -4.16
CA MET A 33 5.15 -1.18 -2.98
C MET A 33 5.12 0.29 -2.60
N ALA A 34 5.47 0.57 -1.35
CA ALA A 34 5.60 1.91 -0.80
C ALA A 34 7.00 2.11 -0.22
N LEU A 35 7.49 3.34 -0.28
CA LEU A 35 8.77 3.74 0.31
C LEU A 35 8.52 4.87 1.32
N LEU A 36 8.99 4.70 2.56
CA LEU A 36 9.08 5.77 3.55
C LEU A 36 10.55 6.12 3.77
N THR A 37 10.92 7.38 3.56
CA THR A 37 12.32 7.79 3.64
C THR A 37 12.53 9.21 4.14
N ASP A 38 13.68 9.44 4.79
CA ASP A 38 14.22 10.77 5.09
C ASP A 38 15.26 11.25 4.05
N LEU A 39 15.44 10.48 2.97
CA LEU A 39 16.46 10.62 1.94
C LEU A 39 17.90 10.55 2.46
N ASN A 40 18.10 10.21 3.73
CA ASN A 40 19.39 10.12 4.37
C ASN A 40 19.59 8.71 4.91
N SER A 41 19.19 8.48 6.16
CA SER A 41 19.56 7.29 6.92
C SER A 41 18.48 6.22 6.92
N ASN A 42 17.25 6.57 6.53
CA ASN A 42 16.12 5.66 6.62
C ASN A 42 15.45 5.46 5.27
N TRP A 43 15.38 4.21 4.85
CA TRP A 43 14.75 3.79 3.61
C TRP A 43 13.95 2.51 3.89
N GLU A 44 12.69 2.69 4.27
CA GLU A 44 11.79 1.59 4.58
C GLU A 44 10.90 1.29 3.38
N PHE A 45 11.03 0.09 2.83
CA PHE A 45 10.17 -0.39 1.77
C PHE A 45 9.07 -1.28 2.36
N TYR A 46 7.85 -1.08 1.90
CA TYR A 46 6.66 -1.81 2.33
C TYR A 46 5.98 -2.47 1.15
N TRP A 47 5.49 -3.69 1.32
CA TRP A 47 4.73 -4.40 0.29
C TRP A 47 3.75 -5.39 0.91
N ILE A 48 2.76 -5.81 0.12
CA ILE A 48 1.77 -6.79 0.52
C ILE A 48 2.25 -8.17 0.04
N SER A 49 2.29 -9.14 0.95
CA SER A 49 2.62 -10.53 0.65
C SER A 49 1.75 -11.48 1.47
N GLU A 50 1.73 -12.74 1.04
CA GLU A 50 1.22 -13.86 1.82
C GLU A 50 2.30 -14.33 2.80
N SER A 51 1.91 -14.67 4.02
CA SER A 51 2.75 -15.38 5.00
C SER A 51 2.51 -16.89 4.95
N ASP A 52 3.38 -17.66 5.61
CA ASP A 52 3.35 -19.13 5.61
C ASP A 52 2.03 -19.76 6.07
N ASP A 53 1.18 -19.01 6.77
CA ASP A 53 -0.17 -19.39 7.23
C ASP A 53 -1.29 -18.96 6.26
N SER A 54 -0.95 -18.61 5.02
CA SER A 54 -1.85 -18.06 4.00
C SER A 54 -2.57 -16.78 4.39
N ARG A 55 -2.09 -16.07 5.42
CA ARG A 55 -2.58 -14.74 5.77
C ARG A 55 -1.87 -13.69 4.96
N ILE A 56 -2.58 -12.63 4.61
CA ILE A 56 -1.97 -11.47 3.97
C ILE A 56 -1.41 -10.54 5.03
N ARG A 57 -0.16 -10.11 4.83
CA ARG A 57 0.55 -9.20 5.71
C ARG A 57 1.22 -8.11 4.90
N ILE A 58 1.39 -6.95 5.54
CA ILE A 58 2.29 -5.91 5.05
C ILE A 58 3.67 -6.26 5.59
N HIS A 59 4.59 -6.55 4.68
CA HIS A 59 5.99 -6.77 4.98
C HIS A 59 6.75 -5.46 4.86
N THR A 60 7.88 -5.39 5.57
CA THR A 60 8.77 -4.24 5.53
C THR A 60 10.23 -4.69 5.50
N THR A 61 11.08 -3.90 4.87
CA THR A 61 12.54 -4.01 4.96
C THR A 61 13.14 -2.62 5.06
N THR A 62 14.22 -2.50 5.81
CA THR A 62 14.95 -1.24 5.99
C THR A 62 16.31 -1.33 5.32
N VAL A 63 16.61 -0.35 4.48
CA VAL A 63 17.91 -0.17 3.84
C VAL A 63 18.61 1.01 4.49
N THR A 64 19.87 0.81 4.88
CA THR A 64 20.66 1.84 5.56
C THR A 64 21.57 2.61 4.62
N GLN A 65 21.83 2.07 3.42
CA GLN A 65 22.67 2.71 2.41
C GLN A 65 21.81 3.33 1.30
N PRO A 66 21.90 4.65 1.06
CA PRO A 66 21.16 5.30 -0.02
C PRO A 66 21.40 4.66 -1.39
N GLY A 67 22.64 4.27 -1.70
CA GLY A 67 22.99 3.64 -2.97
C GLY A 67 22.22 2.34 -3.22
N GLU A 68 22.06 1.50 -2.20
CA GLU A 68 21.28 0.26 -2.26
C GLU A 68 19.78 0.54 -2.39
N ALA A 69 19.28 1.57 -1.68
CA ALA A 69 17.87 1.98 -1.78
C ALA A 69 17.53 2.47 -3.20
N PHE A 70 18.40 3.27 -3.83
CA PHE A 70 18.25 3.70 -5.21
C PHE A 70 18.34 2.53 -6.20
N GLN A 71 19.18 1.53 -5.95
CA GLN A 71 19.19 0.32 -6.78
C GLN A 71 17.85 -0.43 -6.70
N VAL A 72 17.23 -0.52 -5.53
CA VAL A 72 15.88 -1.09 -5.43
C VAL A 72 14.85 -0.27 -6.18
N ILE A 73 14.84 1.05 -6.03
CA ILE A 73 13.93 1.93 -6.80
C ILE A 73 14.10 1.66 -8.29
N ARG A 74 15.35 1.60 -8.78
CA ARG A 74 15.66 1.31 -10.16
C ARG A 74 15.12 -0.05 -10.61
N THR A 75 15.39 -1.11 -9.85
CA THR A 75 14.88 -2.46 -10.13
C THR A 75 13.36 -2.48 -10.23
N LEU A 76 12.66 -1.75 -9.37
CA LEU A 76 11.19 -1.67 -9.38
C LEU A 76 10.62 -0.90 -10.57
N LEU A 77 11.34 0.11 -11.06
CA LEU A 77 10.94 0.89 -12.23
C LEU A 77 11.22 0.15 -13.54
N GLU A 78 12.27 -0.67 -13.58
CA GLU A 78 12.65 -1.45 -14.76
C GLU A 78 11.81 -2.74 -14.92
N GLN A 79 11.20 -3.23 -13.84
CA GLN A 79 10.36 -4.43 -13.87
C GLN A 79 8.94 -4.12 -14.35
N THR A 80 8.40 -5.02 -15.18
CA THR A 80 6.97 -5.02 -15.48
C THR A 80 6.18 -5.33 -14.21
N PRO A 81 5.05 -4.65 -13.95
CA PRO A 81 4.26 -4.85 -12.73
C PRO A 81 3.47 -6.16 -12.69
N ASP A 82 4.02 -7.28 -13.17
CA ASP A 82 3.32 -8.56 -13.18
C ASP A 82 3.19 -9.14 -11.77
N GLU A 83 2.01 -9.71 -11.52
CA GLU A 83 1.61 -10.24 -10.24
C GLU A 83 2.26 -11.59 -9.95
N GLY A 84 2.64 -11.83 -8.69
CA GLY A 84 3.13 -13.14 -8.24
C GLY A 84 4.50 -13.56 -8.78
N VAL A 85 5.16 -12.72 -9.60
CA VAL A 85 6.56 -12.89 -9.96
C VAL A 85 7.43 -12.46 -8.78
N ASP A 86 8.26 -13.37 -8.33
CA ASP A 86 9.24 -13.14 -7.30
C ASP A 86 10.23 -12.06 -7.76
N ILE A 87 10.35 -10.97 -6.99
CA ILE A 87 11.34 -9.93 -7.26
C ILE A 87 12.59 -10.21 -6.45
N THR A 88 13.71 -10.36 -7.13
CA THR A 88 15.02 -10.28 -6.47
C THR A 88 15.37 -8.81 -6.26
N LEU A 89 15.33 -8.35 -5.01
CA LEU A 89 15.86 -7.03 -4.65
C LEU A 89 17.37 -7.17 -4.36
N PRO A 90 18.25 -6.29 -4.89
CA PRO A 90 19.71 -6.43 -4.86
C PRO A 90 20.35 -6.76 -3.50
N PHE A 91 19.75 -6.34 -2.39
CA PHE A 91 20.25 -6.55 -1.03
C PHE A 91 19.45 -7.58 -0.21
N LEU A 92 18.30 -8.03 -0.71
CA LEU A 92 17.52 -9.08 -0.06
C LEU A 92 17.93 -10.41 -0.66
N ASN A 93 18.52 -11.26 0.18
CA ASN A 93 18.87 -12.63 -0.20
C ASN A 93 17.64 -13.54 -0.42
N VAL A 94 16.44 -13.01 -0.23
CA VAL A 94 15.17 -13.72 -0.38
C VAL A 94 14.32 -12.99 -1.41
N PRO A 95 13.75 -13.70 -2.39
CA PRO A 95 12.85 -13.09 -3.35
C PRO A 95 11.60 -12.52 -2.68
N VAL A 96 11.17 -11.35 -3.14
CA VAL A 96 9.99 -10.64 -2.66
C VAL A 96 8.80 -11.01 -3.52
N LYS A 97 7.88 -11.78 -2.94
CA LYS A 97 6.60 -12.11 -3.58
C LYS A 97 5.57 -11.05 -3.24
N ARG A 98 5.12 -10.28 -4.23
CA ARG A 98 4.06 -9.29 -4.04
C ARG A 98 2.69 -9.90 -4.35
N ARG A 99 1.68 -9.53 -3.55
CA ARG A 99 0.29 -9.99 -3.68
C ARG A 99 -0.68 -8.81 -3.72
N LYS A 100 -1.80 -9.00 -4.41
CA LYS A 100 -2.91 -8.07 -4.50
C LYS A 100 -3.92 -8.28 -3.36
N LEU A 101 -4.42 -7.22 -2.75
CA LEU A 101 -5.51 -7.31 -1.78
C LEU A 101 -6.81 -7.80 -2.42
N ALA A 102 -7.12 -7.33 -3.63
CA ALA A 102 -8.36 -7.68 -4.33
C ALA A 102 -8.53 -9.18 -4.62
N GLN A 103 -7.42 -9.91 -4.74
CA GLN A 103 -7.43 -11.37 -4.99
C GLN A 103 -7.68 -12.20 -3.74
N THR A 104 -7.57 -11.58 -2.56
CA THR A 104 -7.43 -12.29 -1.28
C THR A 104 -8.46 -11.85 -0.25
N LEU A 105 -9.00 -10.64 -0.37
CA LEU A 105 -10.25 -10.27 0.27
C LEU A 105 -11.37 -10.97 -0.51
N PRO A 106 -12.32 -11.67 0.17
CA PRO A 106 -13.50 -12.17 -0.52
C PRO A 106 -14.08 -10.97 -1.23
N SER A 107 -14.42 -11.17 -2.51
CA SER A 107 -14.78 -10.10 -3.41
C SER A 107 -15.61 -9.10 -2.63
N ILE A 108 -15.12 -7.87 -2.59
CA ILE A 108 -15.85 -6.70 -2.13
C ILE A 108 -16.99 -6.54 -3.15
N VAL A 109 -17.89 -7.53 -3.17
CA VAL A 109 -18.97 -7.69 -4.12
C VAL A 109 -19.94 -6.61 -3.74
N GLU A 110 -19.96 -5.56 -4.56
CA GLU A 110 -21.17 -4.96 -5.13
C GLU A 110 -22.43 -5.19 -4.30
N GLY A 111 -22.39 -4.71 -3.07
CA GLY A 111 -23.40 -4.97 -2.06
C GLY A 111 -23.81 -3.65 -1.43
N ARG A 112 -24.87 -3.08 -2.03
CA ARG A 112 -25.66 -1.90 -1.62
C ARG A 112 -25.26 -0.58 -2.29
N GLU A 113 -26.08 -0.13 -3.24
CA GLU A 113 -26.45 1.25 -3.67
C GLU A 113 -25.43 2.41 -3.65
N GLY A 114 -24.16 2.16 -3.35
CA GLY A 114 -23.06 3.09 -3.38
C GLY A 114 -21.84 2.29 -3.80
N GLY A 115 -21.19 2.76 -4.87
CA GLY A 115 -20.01 2.17 -5.47
C GLY A 115 -19.05 1.42 -4.54
N GLY A 116 -18.44 0.36 -5.07
CA GLY A 116 -17.49 -0.48 -4.33
C GLY A 116 -16.33 0.32 -3.71
N ILE A 117 -15.50 -0.32 -2.87
CA ILE A 117 -14.38 0.36 -2.18
C ILE A 117 -13.52 1.21 -3.13
N ARG A 118 -13.24 0.69 -4.32
CA ARG A 118 -12.48 1.41 -5.36
C ARG A 118 -13.15 2.74 -5.72
N GLU A 119 -14.44 2.72 -6.05
CA GLU A 119 -15.21 3.92 -6.40
C GLU A 119 -15.29 4.93 -5.25
N ALA A 120 -15.38 4.46 -4.00
CA ALA A 120 -15.38 5.34 -2.83
C ALA A 120 -14.03 6.08 -2.66
N ILE A 121 -12.92 5.38 -2.91
CA ILE A 121 -11.57 5.97 -2.87
C ILE A 121 -11.37 6.93 -4.05
N GLU A 122 -11.76 6.54 -5.26
CA GLU A 122 -11.68 7.39 -6.46
C GLU A 122 -12.47 8.69 -6.25
N ARG A 123 -13.70 8.60 -5.76
CA ARG A 123 -14.55 9.77 -5.47
C ARG A 123 -13.91 10.71 -4.45
N TYR A 124 -13.27 10.19 -3.41
CA TYR A 124 -12.55 11.02 -2.45
C TYR A 124 -11.42 11.81 -3.13
N TYR A 125 -10.61 11.15 -3.96
CA TYR A 125 -9.52 11.84 -4.67
C TYR A 125 -10.04 12.85 -5.69
N ASP A 126 -11.13 12.55 -6.40
CA ASP A 126 -11.77 13.48 -7.33
C ASP A 126 -12.21 14.76 -6.61
N ILE A 127 -12.90 14.63 -5.47
CA ILE A 127 -13.33 15.77 -4.66
C ILE A 127 -12.13 16.53 -4.09
N ALA A 128 -11.16 15.80 -3.52
CA ALA A 128 -9.97 16.40 -2.92
C ALA A 128 -9.10 17.14 -3.95
N SER A 129 -9.12 16.73 -5.22
CA SER A 129 -8.40 17.41 -6.30
C SER A 129 -8.95 18.81 -6.61
N ILE A 130 -10.26 19.03 -6.35
CA ILE A 130 -10.95 20.29 -6.63
C ILE A 130 -11.02 21.17 -5.38
N LEU A 131 -11.35 20.57 -4.22
CA LEU A 131 -11.66 21.29 -3.00
C LEU A 131 -10.55 21.23 -1.94
N GLY A 132 -9.53 20.41 -2.16
CA GLY A 132 -8.53 20.07 -1.15
C GLY A 132 -8.96 18.92 -0.23
N PRO A 133 -8.03 18.39 0.59
CA PRO A 133 -8.30 17.23 1.43
C PRO A 133 -9.30 17.53 2.56
N ASP A 134 -10.32 16.67 2.69
CA ASP A 134 -11.31 16.69 3.77
C ASP A 134 -11.07 15.51 4.73
N ILE A 135 -10.79 15.82 5.99
CA ILE A 135 -10.44 14.82 7.01
C ILE A 135 -11.63 13.93 7.39
N ASP A 136 -12.84 14.49 7.42
CA ASP A 136 -14.03 13.72 7.80
C ASP A 136 -14.44 12.78 6.67
N MET A 137 -14.28 13.22 5.43
CA MET A 137 -14.47 12.37 4.25
C MET A 137 -13.42 11.27 4.18
N ALA A 138 -12.13 11.60 4.41
CA ALA A 138 -11.06 10.60 4.45
C ALA A 138 -11.32 9.54 5.54
N ARG A 139 -11.81 9.96 6.71
CA ARG A 139 -12.19 9.04 7.80
C ARG A 139 -13.38 8.16 7.43
N ALA A 140 -14.39 8.72 6.77
CA ALA A 140 -15.55 7.96 6.31
C ALA A 140 -15.16 6.87 5.29
N VAL A 141 -14.32 7.21 4.32
CA VAL A 141 -13.80 6.25 3.33
C VAL A 141 -12.94 5.18 4.01
N ALA A 142 -12.03 5.56 4.90
CA ALA A 142 -11.21 4.60 5.65
C ALA A 142 -12.07 3.61 6.46
N ASN A 143 -13.12 4.09 7.12
CA ASN A 143 -14.06 3.24 7.86
C ASN A 143 -14.82 2.28 6.93
N GLN A 144 -15.22 2.74 5.74
CA GLN A 144 -15.85 1.87 4.74
C GLN A 144 -14.89 0.76 4.29
N VAL A 145 -13.63 1.11 4.01
CA VAL A 145 -12.59 0.14 3.65
C VAL A 145 -12.42 -0.92 4.73
N VAL A 146 -12.26 -0.52 5.99
CA VAL A 146 -12.06 -1.44 7.13
C VAL A 146 -13.26 -2.37 7.31
N ARG A 147 -14.49 -1.85 7.21
CA ARG A 147 -15.72 -2.66 7.38
C ARG A 147 -15.90 -3.71 6.30
N SER A 148 -15.39 -3.46 5.11
CA SER A 148 -15.44 -4.43 4.01
C SER A 148 -14.40 -5.55 4.15
N ILE A 149 -13.47 -5.46 5.10
CA ILE A 149 -12.52 -6.55 5.41
C ILE A 149 -13.19 -7.52 6.39
N PRO A 150 -13.41 -8.80 6.03
CA PRO A 150 -14.17 -9.75 6.85
C PRO A 150 -13.62 -9.97 8.26
N ALA A 151 -12.30 -9.86 8.43
CA ALA A 151 -11.66 -10.00 9.74
C ALA A 151 -11.98 -8.84 10.69
N PHE A 152 -12.41 -7.69 10.17
CA PHE A 152 -12.66 -6.46 10.93
C PHE A 152 -14.12 -6.02 10.94
N SER A 153 -15.03 -6.74 10.26
CA SER A 153 -16.44 -6.39 10.17
C SER A 153 -17.19 -6.41 11.50
N TYR A 154 -16.67 -7.11 12.51
CA TYR A 154 -17.26 -7.25 13.85
C TYR A 154 -16.65 -6.32 14.92
N TYR A 155 -15.59 -5.60 14.59
CA TYR A 155 -14.89 -4.72 15.53
C TYR A 155 -15.29 -3.27 15.26
N THR A 156 -16.54 -2.91 15.55
CA THR A 156 -16.96 -1.50 15.71
C THR A 156 -18.31 -1.38 16.39
#